data_AF-A0A2M7RWR7-F1
#
_entry.id   AF-A0A2M7RWR7-F1
#
_cell.length_a   1.000
_cell.length_b   1.000
_cell.length_c   1.000
_cell.angle_alpha   90.00
_cell.angle_beta   90.00
_cell.angle_gamma   90.00
#
_symmetry.space_group_name_H-M   'P 1'
#
loop_
_entity.id
_entity.type
_entity.pdbx_description
1 polymer ?
#
loop_
_entity_poly.entity_id
_entity_poly.type
_entity_poly.pdbx_seq_one_letter_code
_entity_poly.pdbx_strand_id
1 'polypeptide(L)'
;FRGKYNASVKEAQLMQESYTYQKEEMTNSLLSNYEMAWFEIQQQQQLLELYEQQIQTTQQSLNLLFTSYGNSGKEFEEVLRMQQQLLKYQKMRATALTQYQIAVAKINYLTSKTY
;
A
#
# COMPACT_ATOMS: atom_id res chain seq x y z
N PHE A 1 39.11 -15.55 -42.75
CA PHE A 1 39.50 -14.78 -41.55
C PHE A 1 38.72 -13.46 -41.38
N ARG A 2 38.68 -12.55 -42.38
CA ARG A 2 37.94 -11.26 -42.25
C ARG A 2 36.44 -11.38 -41.92
N GLY A 3 35.73 -12.36 -42.49
CA GLY A 3 34.30 -12.57 -42.18
C GLY A 3 34.03 -12.95 -40.72
N LYS A 4 34.88 -13.80 -40.13
CA LYS A 4 34.79 -14.19 -38.71
C LYS A 4 35.04 -12.99 -37.79
N TYR A 5 36.05 -12.18 -38.12
CA TYR A 5 36.35 -10.95 -37.38
C TYR A 5 35.19 -9.95 -37.44
N ASN A 6 34.64 -9.69 -38.62
CA ASN A 6 33.49 -8.80 -38.79
C ASN A 6 32.24 -9.32 -38.05
N ALA A 7 32.02 -10.63 -38.04
CA ALA A 7 30.94 -11.25 -37.27
C ALA A 7 31.12 -11.04 -35.75
N SER A 8 32.33 -11.24 -35.22
CA SER A 8 32.62 -10.99 -33.80
C SER A 8 32.48 -9.52 -33.41
N VAL A 9 32.85 -8.58 -34.29
CA VAL A 9 32.60 -7.14 -34.07
C VAL A 9 31.10 -6.85 -34.02
N LYS A 10 30.32 -7.40 -34.94
CA LYS A 10 28.85 -7.22 -34.97
C LYS A 10 28.19 -7.85 -33.75
N GLU A 11 28.65 -9.01 -33.30
CA GLU A 11 28.18 -9.66 -32.07
C GLU A 11 28.46 -8.80 -30.83
N ALA A 12 29.66 -8.23 -30.71
CA ALA A 12 30.00 -7.32 -29.62
C ALA A 12 29.14 -6.05 -29.64
N GLN A 13 28.82 -5.50 -30.82
CA GLN A 13 27.91 -4.36 -30.97
C GLN A 13 26.49 -4.69 -30.51
N LEU A 14 25.94 -5.84 -30.94
CA LEU A 14 24.61 -6.30 -30.51
C LEU A 14 24.56 -6.56 -28.99
N MET A 15 25.66 -7.06 -28.41
CA MET A 15 25.77 -7.25 -26.97
C MET A 15 25.76 -5.90 -26.22
N GLN A 16 26.50 -4.91 -26.72
CA GLN A 16 26.49 -3.55 -26.17
C GLN A 16 25.08 -2.91 -26.23
N GLU A 17 24.38 -3.09 -27.35
CA GLU A 17 23.01 -2.63 -27.52
C GLU A 17 22.06 -3.33 -26.53
N SER A 18 22.20 -4.65 -26.38
CA SER A 18 21.44 -5.41 -25.39
C SER A 18 21.65 -4.91 -23.96
N TYR A 19 22.90 -4.62 -23.55
CA TYR A 19 23.17 -4.04 -22.24
C TYR A 19 22.58 -2.63 -22.07
N THR A 20 22.47 -1.86 -23.15
CA THR A 20 21.84 -0.55 -23.14
C THR A 20 20.34 -0.68 -22.87
N TYR A 21 19.65 -1.58 -23.58
CA TYR A 21 18.23 -1.86 -23.34
C TYR A 21 17.97 -2.45 -21.95
N GLN A 22 18.83 -3.36 -21.46
CA GLN A 22 18.70 -3.91 -20.10
C GLN A 22 18.82 -2.82 -19.03
N LYS A 23 19.71 -1.85 -19.22
CA LYS A 23 19.86 -0.71 -18.30
C LYS A 23 18.62 0.19 -18.34
N GLU A 24 18.07 0.45 -19.52
CA GLU A 24 16.85 1.22 -19.68
C GLU A 24 15.65 0.52 -19.02
N GLU A 25 15.49 -0.78 -19.27
CA GLU A 25 14.45 -1.61 -18.65
C GLU A 25 14.54 -1.58 -17.11
N MET A 26 15.75 -1.76 -16.56
CA MET A 26 15.97 -1.67 -15.11
C MET A 26 15.59 -0.29 -14.58
N THR A 27 15.95 0.78 -15.28
CA THR A 27 15.61 2.16 -14.88
C THR A 27 14.11 2.39 -14.88
N ASN A 28 13.42 1.96 -15.94
CA ASN A 28 11.98 2.08 -16.09
C ASN A 28 11.24 1.25 -15.01
N SER A 29 11.72 0.04 -14.73
CA SER A 29 11.17 -0.82 -13.67
C SER A 29 11.33 -0.19 -12.29
N LEU A 30 12.51 0.34 -11.97
CA LEU A 30 12.75 1.03 -10.69
C LEU A 30 11.85 2.25 -10.52
N LEU A 31 11.70 3.07 -11.57
CA LEU A 31 10.82 4.23 -11.54
C LEU A 31 9.35 3.82 -11.32
N SER A 32 8.87 2.84 -12.10
CA SER A 32 7.49 2.35 -11.97
C SER A 32 7.22 1.76 -10.58
N ASN A 33 8.15 0.97 -10.04
CA ASN A 33 8.03 0.40 -8.70
C ASN A 33 8.00 1.48 -7.61
N TYR A 34 8.79 2.54 -7.78
CA TYR A 34 8.79 3.68 -6.85
C TYR A 34 7.45 4.42 -6.89
N GLU A 35 6.96 4.75 -8.08
CA GLU A 35 5.67 5.45 -8.26
C GLU A 35 4.50 4.64 -7.69
N MET A 36 4.48 3.32 -7.92
CA MET A 36 3.48 2.43 -7.33
C MET A 36 3.55 2.42 -5.81
N ALA A 37 4.74 2.28 -5.22
CA ALA A 37 4.89 2.28 -3.76
C ALA A 37 4.48 3.64 -3.16
N TRP A 38 4.78 4.75 -3.82
CA TRP A 38 4.33 6.08 -3.41
C TRP A 38 2.81 6.22 -3.47
N PHE A 39 2.19 5.76 -4.55
CA PHE A 39 0.74 5.72 -4.67
C PHE A 39 0.08 4.88 -3.57
N GLU A 40 0.64 3.69 -3.26
CA GLU A 40 0.17 2.84 -2.16
C GLU A 40 0.22 3.58 -0.83
N ILE A 41 1.30 4.29 -0.51
CA ILE A 41 1.42 5.11 0.71
C ILE A 41 0.28 6.13 0.79
N GLN A 42 0.06 6.91 -0.27
CA GLN A 42 -0.98 7.94 -0.30
C GLN A 42 -2.38 7.34 -0.13
N GLN A 43 -2.65 6.23 -0.81
CA GLN A 43 -3.92 5.52 -0.69
C GLN A 43 -4.14 5.02 0.75
N GLN A 44 -3.13 4.38 1.36
CA GLN A 44 -3.28 3.87 2.73
C GLN A 44 -3.42 4.99 3.77
N GLN A 45 -2.81 6.16 3.56
CA GLN A 45 -3.03 7.34 4.40
C GLN A 45 -4.49 7.81 4.37
N GLN A 46 -5.09 7.90 3.17
CA GLN A 46 -6.50 8.27 3.03
C GLN A 46 -7.43 7.26 3.71
N LEU A 47 -7.13 5.96 3.57
CA LEU A 47 -7.90 4.91 4.25
C LEU A 47 -7.76 4.97 5.77
N LEU A 48 -6.56 5.26 6.29
CA LEU A 48 -6.33 5.43 7.72
C LEU A 48 -7.18 6.59 8.29
N GLU A 49 -7.19 7.73 7.62
CA GLU A 49 -8.01 8.88 8.01
C GLU A 49 -9.51 8.53 7.98
N LEU A 50 -9.97 7.90 6.91
CA LEU A 50 -11.35 7.47 6.76
C LEU A 50 -11.79 6.53 7.89
N TYR A 51 -10.99 5.51 8.20
CA TYR A 51 -11.34 4.55 9.25
C TYR A 51 -11.26 5.15 10.64
N GLU A 52 -10.35 6.09 10.89
CA GLU A 52 -10.30 6.84 12.14
C GLU A 52 -11.60 7.64 12.34
N GLN A 53 -12.06 8.37 11.32
CA GLN A 53 -13.35 9.09 11.37
C GLN A 53 -14.53 8.13 11.62
N GLN A 54 -14.57 7.00 10.91
CA GLN A 54 -15.63 5.99 11.07
C GLN A 54 -15.65 5.37 12.48
N ILE A 55 -14.47 5.12 13.07
CA ILE A 55 -14.35 4.66 14.46
C ILE A 55 -14.91 5.71 15.42
N GLN A 56 -14.53 6.98 15.27
CA GLN A 56 -15.00 8.06 16.14
C GLN A 56 -16.52 8.24 16.07
N THR A 57 -17.08 8.30 14.87
CA THR A 57 -18.54 8.40 14.67
C THR A 57 -19.27 7.19 15.24
N THR A 58 -18.75 5.97 15.01
CA THR A 58 -19.36 4.74 15.53
C THR A 58 -19.34 4.71 17.05
N GLN A 59 -18.24 5.15 17.67
CA GLN A 59 -18.14 5.22 19.13
C GLN A 59 -19.11 6.24 19.73
N GLN A 60 -19.28 7.40 19.10
CA GLN A 60 -20.26 8.41 19.51
C GLN A 60 -21.69 7.86 19.45
N SER A 61 -22.06 7.21 18.34
CA SER A 61 -23.36 6.57 18.17
C SER A 61 -23.59 5.45 19.19
N LEU A 62 -22.56 4.66 19.48
CA LEU A 62 -22.64 3.59 20.48
C LEU A 62 -22.88 4.14 21.90
N ASN A 63 -22.27 5.26 22.25
CA ASN A 63 -22.50 5.93 23.54
C ASN A 63 -23.96 6.40 23.68
N LEU A 64 -24.57 6.91 22.60
CA LEU A 64 -25.99 7.27 22.58
C LEU A 64 -26.89 6.04 22.75
N LEU A 65 -26.59 4.94 22.04
CA LEU A 65 -27.34 3.70 22.17
C LEU A 65 -27.26 3.09 23.57
N PHE A 66 -26.09 3.13 24.22
CA PHE A 66 -25.96 2.68 25.60
C PHE A 66 -26.82 3.50 26.56
N THR A 67 -26.91 4.81 26.35
CA THR A 67 -27.76 5.69 27.16
C THR A 67 -29.25 5.34 26.97
N SER A 68 -29.69 5.11 25.73
CA SER A 68 -31.06 4.68 25.42
C SER A 68 -31.40 3.31 26.03
N TYR A 69 -30.49 2.35 25.88
CA TYR A 69 -30.63 1.00 26.43
C TYR A 69 -30.69 1.02 27.97
N GLY A 70 -29.83 1.78 28.64
CA GLY A 70 -29.85 1.90 30.10
C GLY A 70 -31.15 2.49 30.65
N ASN A 71 -31.82 3.36 29.88
CA ASN A 71 -33.08 3.99 30.28
C ASN A 71 -34.33 3.15 29.96
N SER A 72 -34.29 2.34 28.90
CA SER A 72 -35.50 1.63 28.38
C SER A 72 -35.43 0.11 28.44
N GLY A 73 -34.22 -0.47 28.53
CA GLY A 73 -33.96 -1.92 28.45
C GLY A 73 -34.22 -2.54 27.07
N LYS A 74 -34.59 -1.76 26.06
CA LYS A 74 -34.94 -2.22 24.71
C LYS A 74 -33.78 -1.98 23.73
N GLU A 75 -33.79 -2.66 22.59
CA GLU A 75 -32.84 -2.45 21.47
C GLU A 75 -31.38 -2.92 21.70
N PHE A 76 -31.18 -3.94 22.53
CA PHE A 76 -29.85 -4.55 22.72
C PHE A 76 -29.20 -5.05 21.42
N GLU A 77 -29.99 -5.52 20.46
CA GLU A 77 -29.50 -5.98 19.15
C GLU A 77 -28.80 -4.85 18.38
N GLU A 78 -29.31 -3.63 18.46
CA GLU A 78 -28.73 -2.46 17.80
C GLU A 78 -27.38 -2.08 18.43
N VAL A 79 -27.26 -2.21 19.76
CA VAL A 79 -25.98 -2.06 20.47
C VAL A 79 -24.96 -3.09 19.98
N LEU A 80 -25.34 -4.36 19.90
CA LEU A 80 -24.47 -5.42 19.41
C LEU A 80 -24.05 -5.20 17.95
N ARG A 81 -24.96 -4.76 17.09
CA ARG A 81 -24.65 -4.47 15.68
C ARG A 81 -23.62 -3.34 15.56
N MET A 82 -23.77 -2.29 16.36
CA MET A 82 -22.85 -1.16 16.37
C MET A 82 -21.48 -1.50 16.96
N GLN A 83 -21.42 -2.37 17.97
CA GLN A 83 -20.15 -2.92 18.46
C GLN A 83 -19.41 -3.73 17.39
N GLN A 84 -20.12 -4.57 16.64
CA GLN A 84 -19.53 -5.33 15.54
C GLN A 84 -19.02 -4.40 14.43
N GLN A 85 -19.76 -3.34 14.12
CA GLN A 85 -19.34 -2.33 13.16
C GLN A 85 -18.07 -1.59 13.62
N LEU A 86 -17.97 -1.24 14.90
CA LEU A 86 -16.78 -0.63 15.49
C LEU A 86 -15.56 -1.54 15.34
N LEU A 87 -15.70 -2.82 15.70
CA LEU A 87 -14.64 -3.82 15.57
C LEU A 87 -14.19 -3.99 14.10
N LYS A 88 -15.14 -3.95 13.17
CA LYS A 88 -14.84 -3.99 11.74
C LYS A 88 -13.96 -2.82 11.31
N TYR A 89 -14.31 -1.59 11.69
CA TYR A 89 -13.50 -0.41 11.33
C TYR A 89 -12.13 -0.42 11.99
N GLN A 90 -12.03 -0.84 13.26
CA GLN A 90 -10.74 -1.02 13.93
C GLN A 90 -9.84 -2.02 13.20
N LYS A 91 -10.40 -3.15 12.76
CA LYS A 91 -9.66 -4.14 11.94
C LYS A 91 -9.22 -3.56 10.60
N MET A 92 -10.09 -2.82 9.91
CA MET A 92 -9.76 -2.18 8.63
C MET A 92 -8.63 -1.15 8.79
N ARG A 93 -8.66 -0.35 9.85
CA ARG A 93 -7.57 0.59 10.20
C ARG A 93 -6.25 -0.12 10.48
N ALA A 94 -6.27 -1.22 11.23
CA ALA A 94 -5.06 -2.01 11.50
C ALA A 94 -4.45 -2.61 10.22
N THR A 95 -5.30 -3.10 9.31
CA THR A 95 -4.87 -3.56 7.98
C THR A 95 -4.27 -2.43 7.15
N ALA A 96 -4.93 -1.27 7.09
CA ALA A 96 -4.43 -0.11 6.35
C ALA A 96 -3.08 0.38 6.91
N LEU A 97 -2.91 0.38 8.24
CA LEU A 97 -1.64 0.72 8.88
C LEU A 97 -0.54 -0.27 8.50
N THR A 98 -0.85 -1.56 8.48
CA THR A 98 0.11 -2.60 8.09
C THR A 98 0.54 -2.40 6.62
N GLN A 99 -0.42 -2.18 5.72
CA GLN A 99 -0.15 -1.92 4.31
C GLN A 99 0.66 -0.65 4.09
N TYR A 100 0.35 0.42 4.84
CA TYR A 100 1.12 1.66 4.84
C TYR A 100 2.60 1.40 5.19
N GLN A 101 2.86 0.66 6.27
CA GLN A 101 4.24 0.35 6.70
C GLN A 101 4.97 -0.53 5.67
N ILE A 102 4.28 -1.48 5.03
CA ILE A 102 4.84 -2.28 3.94
C ILE A 102 5.22 -1.36 2.76
N ALA A 103 4.36 -0.45 2.35
CA ALA A 103 4.63 0.47 1.25
C ALA A 103 5.80 1.43 1.55
N VAL A 104 5.89 1.93 2.80
CA VAL A 104 7.05 2.70 3.27
C VAL A 104 8.32 1.86 3.21
N ALA A 105 8.28 0.60 3.66
CA ALA A 105 9.43 -0.31 3.57
C ALA A 105 9.85 -0.58 2.12
N LYS A 106 8.89 -0.70 1.17
CA LYS A 106 9.17 -0.84 -0.26
C LYS A 106 9.92 0.39 -0.80
N ILE A 107 9.47 1.61 -0.49
CA ILE A 107 10.20 2.82 -0.88
C ILE A 107 11.60 2.84 -0.29
N ASN A 108 11.73 2.54 1.00
CA ASN A 108 13.02 2.50 1.66
C ASN A 108 13.95 1.48 0.98
N TYR A 109 13.46 0.30 0.60
CA TYR A 109 14.25 -0.68 -0.14
C TYR A 109 14.68 -0.19 -1.54
N LEU A 110 13.76 0.43 -2.29
CA LEU A 110 14.05 0.97 -3.63
C LEU A 110 15.03 2.16 -3.60
N THR A 111 15.05 2.91 -2.51
CA THR A 111 15.85 4.15 -2.35
C THR A 111 17.07 3.98 -1.46
N SER A 112 17.14 2.92 -0.66
CA SER A 112 18.31 2.62 0.16
C SER A 112 19.47 2.32 -0.76
N LYS A 113 20.44 3.24 -0.79
CA LYS A 113 21.73 2.98 -1.40
C LYS A 113 22.42 1.88 -0.59
N THR A 114 22.43 0.66 -1.11
CA THR A 114 23.46 -0.32 -0.75
C THR A 114 24.76 0.21 -1.34
N TYR A 115 25.61 0.78 -0.47
CA TYR A 115 27.01 1.10 -0.77
C TYR A 115 27.87 -0.16 -0.63
#